data_AF-A0A537R9Q9-F1
#
_entry.id   AF-A0A537R9Q9-F1
#
_cell.length_a   1.000
_cell.length_b   1.000
_cell.length_c   1.000
_cell.angle_alpha   90.00
_cell.angle_beta   90.00
_cell.angle_gamma   90.00
#
_symmetry.space_group_name_H-M   'P 1'
#
loop_
_entity.id
_entity.type
_entity.pdbx_description
1 polymer ?
#
loop_
_entity_poly.entity_id
_entity_poly.type
_entity_poly.pdbx_seq_one_letter_code
_entity_poly.pdbx_strand_id
1 'polypeptide(L)'
;PGRFIGAAHANPLGGAPALRELARCKHELGFPGVVITSETNGLYLDAAEFEPFWAECARLGLFVFVHPALKLNQTQQFDGYDMARSVGREFSLVMATIRLINTGVFDR
;
A
#
# COMPACT_ATOMS: atom_id res chain seq x y z
N PRO A 1 -13.70 23.80 -0.78
CA PRO A 1 -12.48 23.16 -0.21
C PRO A 1 -12.59 23.11 1.33
N GLY A 2 -12.05 22.08 2.00
CA GLY A 2 -12.05 22.00 3.47
C GLY A 2 -12.96 20.94 4.12
N ARG A 3 -13.73 20.18 3.32
CA ARG A 3 -14.50 19.00 3.82
C ARG A 3 -13.97 17.66 3.35
N PHE A 4 -13.12 17.67 2.33
CA PHE A 4 -12.54 16.48 1.71
C PHE A 4 -11.05 16.71 1.54
N ILE A 5 -10.28 15.66 1.81
CA ILE A 5 -8.86 15.56 1.44
C ILE A 5 -8.72 14.48 0.37
N GLY A 6 -7.85 14.69 -0.61
CA GLY A 6 -7.49 13.69 -1.60
C GLY A 6 -6.22 12.97 -1.18
N ALA A 7 -6.10 11.68 -1.52
CA ALA A 7 -4.85 10.94 -1.42
C ALA A 7 -4.38 10.54 -2.82
N ALA A 8 -3.06 10.45 -2.99
CA ALA A 8 -2.44 9.98 -4.22
C ALA A 8 -2.79 8.51 -4.49
N HIS A 9 -2.72 8.14 -5.77
CA HIS A 9 -2.80 6.75 -6.19
C HIS A 9 -1.81 6.53 -7.33
N ALA A 10 -0.75 5.78 -7.06
CA ALA A 10 0.26 5.39 -8.03
C ALA A 10 0.65 3.93 -7.77
N ASN A 11 1.04 3.20 -8.82
CA ASN A 11 1.49 1.82 -8.66
C ASN A 11 2.84 1.80 -7.90
N PRO A 12 2.93 1.20 -6.69
CA PRO A 12 4.17 1.14 -5.92
C PRO A 12 5.32 0.44 -6.66
N LEU A 13 4.97 -0.46 -7.57
CA LEU A 13 5.90 -1.23 -8.40
C LEU A 13 6.06 -0.64 -9.80
N GLY A 14 5.53 0.57 -10.05
CA GLY A 14 5.57 1.24 -11.35
C GLY A 14 6.90 1.92 -11.68
N GLY A 15 7.92 1.78 -10.82
CA GLY A 15 9.25 2.37 -11.01
C GLY A 15 9.25 3.90 -11.03
N ALA A 16 10.26 4.48 -11.68
CA ALA A 16 10.49 5.93 -11.67
C ALA A 16 9.28 6.78 -12.14
N PRO A 17 8.47 6.38 -13.15
CA PRO A 17 7.26 7.12 -13.51
C PRO A 17 6.24 7.22 -12.36
N ALA A 18 6.03 6.15 -11.60
CA ALA A 18 5.10 6.16 -10.48
C ALA A 18 5.60 7.01 -9.32
N LEU A 19 6.91 6.96 -9.02
CA LEU A 19 7.51 7.80 -7.98
C LEU A 19 7.44 9.30 -8.32
N ARG A 20 7.67 9.65 -9.59
CA ARG A 20 7.46 11.03 -10.06
C ARG A 20 6.01 11.48 -9.89
N GLU A 21 5.05 10.58 -10.09
CA GLU A 21 3.64 10.90 -9.86
C GLU A 21 3.35 11.14 -8.38
N LEU A 22 3.97 10.40 -7.45
CA LEU A 22 3.86 10.70 -6.02
C LEU A 22 4.41 12.09 -5.68
N ALA A 23 5.54 12.47 -6.26
CA ALA A 23 6.12 13.80 -6.08
C ALA A 23 5.19 14.90 -6.63
N ARG A 24 4.60 14.68 -7.82
CA ARG A 24 3.60 15.59 -8.40
C ARG A 24 2.38 15.72 -7.50
N CYS A 25 1.84 14.61 -7.01
CA CYS A 25 0.72 14.60 -6.06
C CYS A 25 1.03 15.37 -4.77
N LYS A 26 2.24 15.22 -4.21
CA LYS A 26 2.65 15.93 -3.00
C LYS A 26 2.80 17.44 -3.26
N HIS A 27 3.58 17.81 -4.27
CA HIS A 27 4.05 19.17 -4.43
C HIS A 27 3.08 20.06 -5.21
N GLU A 28 2.41 19.51 -6.22
CA GLU A 28 1.51 20.29 -7.10
C GLU A 28 0.05 20.16 -6.67
N LEU A 29 -0.38 18.99 -6.19
CA LEU A 29 -1.78 18.74 -5.80
C LEU A 29 -2.04 18.83 -4.29
N GLY A 30 -0.98 18.88 -3.47
CA GLY A 30 -1.09 19.00 -2.02
C GLY A 30 -1.67 17.76 -1.33
N PHE A 31 -1.52 16.57 -1.91
CA PHE A 31 -2.00 15.34 -1.29
C PHE A 31 -1.11 14.96 -0.09
N PRO A 32 -1.69 14.70 1.10
CA PRO A 32 -0.93 14.38 2.31
C PRO A 32 -0.47 12.92 2.39
N GLY A 33 -0.98 12.05 1.52
CA GLY A 33 -0.67 10.61 1.56
C GLY A 33 -1.00 9.91 0.25
N VAL A 34 -0.75 8.60 0.23
CA VAL A 34 -1.01 7.68 -0.89
C VAL A 34 -1.81 6.47 -0.40
N VAL A 35 -2.68 5.94 -1.25
CA VAL A 35 -3.42 4.70 -1.01
C VAL A 35 -2.80 3.55 -1.81
N ILE A 36 -2.51 2.44 -1.15
CA ILE A 36 -2.02 1.19 -1.77
C ILE A 36 -2.83 -0.01 -1.26
N THR A 37 -2.68 -1.18 -1.88
CA THR A 37 -3.29 -2.43 -1.37
C THR A 37 -2.35 -3.19 -0.44
N SER A 38 -2.91 -3.99 0.47
CA SER A 38 -2.17 -4.82 1.44
C SER A 38 -1.25 -5.90 0.82
N GLU A 39 -1.52 -6.28 -0.42
CA GLU A 39 -0.73 -7.19 -1.23
C GLU A 39 -1.05 -6.97 -2.72
N THR A 40 -0.14 -7.38 -3.60
CA THR A 40 -0.36 -7.31 -5.06
C THR A 40 0.60 -8.23 -5.81
N ASN A 41 0.12 -8.85 -6.89
CA ASN A 41 0.93 -9.65 -7.83
C ASN A 41 1.84 -10.71 -7.17
N GLY A 42 1.38 -11.38 -6.11
CA GLY A 42 2.17 -12.39 -5.40
C GLY A 42 3.19 -11.83 -4.41
N LEU A 43 3.31 -10.50 -4.33
CA LEU A 43 4.20 -9.81 -3.40
C LEU A 43 3.41 -9.26 -2.19
N TYR A 44 4.14 -9.14 -1.10
CA TYR A 44 3.72 -8.46 0.13
C TYR A 44 4.50 -7.16 0.29
N LEU A 45 4.00 -6.27 1.13
CA LEU A 45 4.50 -4.90 1.28
C LEU A 45 5.94 -4.80 1.84
N ASP A 46 6.46 -5.87 2.41
CA ASP A 46 7.84 -6.01 2.91
C ASP A 46 8.82 -6.60 1.87
N ALA A 47 8.35 -6.89 0.65
CA ALA A 47 9.23 -7.35 -0.42
C ALA A 47 10.19 -6.23 -0.86
N ALA A 48 11.42 -6.60 -1.25
CA ALA A 48 12.49 -5.64 -1.59
C ALA A 48 12.10 -4.71 -2.76
N GLU A 49 11.20 -5.16 -3.63
CA GLU A 49 10.65 -4.39 -4.74
C GLU A 49 9.86 -3.15 -4.29
N PHE A 50 9.40 -3.10 -3.04
CA PHE A 50 8.72 -1.93 -2.46
C PHE A 50 9.69 -0.93 -1.83
N GLU A 51 10.97 -1.25 -1.65
CA GLU A 51 11.95 -0.34 -1.02
C GLU A 51 12.01 1.04 -1.68
N PRO A 52 12.04 1.17 -3.04
CA PRO A 52 12.02 2.49 -3.67
C PRO A 52 10.75 3.29 -3.38
N PHE A 53 9.61 2.61 -3.22
CA PHE A 53 8.34 3.24 -2.88
C PHE A 53 8.33 3.74 -1.44
N TRP A 54 8.80 2.93 -0.48
CA TRP A 54 8.89 3.33 0.93
C TRP A 54 9.83 4.51 1.13
N ALA A 55 11.02 4.46 0.51
CA ALA A 55 11.98 5.54 0.54
C ALA A 55 11.40 6.85 -0.01
N GLU A 56 10.67 6.79 -1.12
CA GLU A 56 10.05 7.98 -1.72
C GLU A 56 8.90 8.53 -0.87
N CYS A 57 8.05 7.68 -0.29
CA CYS A 57 6.98 8.12 0.62
C CYS A 57 7.56 8.81 1.86
N ALA A 58 8.62 8.24 2.44
CA ALA A 58 9.34 8.84 3.57
C ALA A 58 9.95 10.19 3.18
N ARG A 59 10.66 10.26 2.04
CA ARG A 59 11.27 11.50 1.52
C ARG A 59 10.24 12.61 1.28
N LEU A 60 9.06 12.26 0.77
CA LEU A 60 7.97 13.20 0.51
C LEU A 60 7.13 13.52 1.76
N GLY A 61 7.32 12.80 2.87
CA GLY A 61 6.47 12.89 4.06
C GLY A 61 5.01 12.60 3.72
N LEU A 62 4.76 11.51 3.00
CA LEU A 62 3.43 11.00 2.69
C LEU A 62 3.04 9.93 3.70
N PHE A 63 1.84 10.01 4.28
CA PHE A 63 1.29 8.83 4.95
C PHE A 63 0.90 7.77 3.90
N VAL A 64 1.01 6.50 4.25
CA VAL A 64 0.58 5.40 3.39
C VAL A 64 -0.65 4.75 4.01
N PHE A 65 -1.79 4.90 3.35
CA PHE A 65 -3.03 4.21 3.73
C PHE A 65 -3.08 2.86 3.02
N VAL A 66 -2.96 1.78 3.79
CA VAL A 66 -3.03 0.41 3.27
C VAL A 66 -4.49 -0.04 3.27
N HIS A 67 -5.07 -0.11 2.07
CA HIS A 67 -6.41 -0.63 1.85
C HIS A 67 -6.36 -2.15 1.65
N PRO A 68 -7.36 -2.92 2.13
CA PRO A 68 -7.38 -4.36 1.91
C PRO A 68 -7.40 -4.69 0.41
N ALA A 69 -6.52 -5.60 -0.01
CA ALA A 69 -6.40 -6.02 -1.39
C ALA A 69 -7.74 -6.52 -1.96
N LEU A 70 -7.97 -6.26 -3.24
CA LEU A 70 -9.17 -6.75 -3.96
C LEU A 70 -9.03 -8.23 -4.32
N LYS A 71 -7.80 -8.69 -4.53
CA LYS A 71 -7.44 -10.07 -4.82
C LYS A 71 -6.30 -10.47 -3.88
N LEU A 72 -6.55 -11.46 -3.03
CA LEU A 72 -5.53 -11.99 -2.13
C LEU A 72 -4.54 -12.86 -2.91
N ASN A 73 -3.28 -12.92 -2.48
CA ASN A 73 -2.30 -13.81 -3.10
C ASN A 73 -2.63 -15.29 -2.82
N GLN A 74 -3.25 -15.58 -1.66
CA GLN A 74 -3.61 -16.93 -1.22
C GLN A 74 -5.08 -17.00 -0.79
N THR A 75 -5.96 -17.47 -1.68
CA THR A 75 -7.42 -17.44 -1.48
C THR A 75 -8.03 -18.79 -1.15
N GLN A 76 -7.31 -19.91 -1.28
CA GLN A 76 -7.89 -21.26 -1.21
C GLN A 76 -8.66 -21.52 0.10
N GLN A 77 -8.14 -21.04 1.23
CA GLN A 77 -8.78 -21.17 2.55
C GLN A 77 -10.07 -20.33 2.71
N PHE A 78 -10.35 -19.43 1.76
CA PHE A 78 -11.49 -18.51 1.77
C PHE A 78 -12.48 -18.76 0.61
N ASP A 79 -12.36 -19.90 -0.09
CA ASP A 79 -13.17 -20.26 -1.26
C ASP A 79 -14.56 -20.78 -0.89
N GLY A 80 -15.39 -19.89 -0.32
CA GLY A 80 -16.76 -20.18 0.07
C GLY A 80 -17.36 -19.08 0.95
N TYR A 81 -18.69 -18.99 1.00
CA TYR A 81 -19.45 -18.10 1.91
C TYR A 81 -19.01 -16.63 1.91
N ASP A 82 -18.47 -16.14 0.80
CA ASP A 82 -17.88 -14.82 0.69
C ASP A 82 -16.73 -14.52 1.69
N MET A 83 -16.08 -15.58 2.19
CA MET A 83 -15.03 -15.47 3.21
C MET A 83 -13.83 -14.65 2.75
N ALA A 84 -13.56 -14.60 1.43
CA ALA A 84 -12.51 -13.74 0.90
C ALA A 84 -12.75 -12.27 1.24
N ARG A 85 -14.01 -11.79 1.12
CA ARG A 85 -14.37 -10.40 1.45
C ARG A 85 -14.61 -10.18 2.94
N SER A 86 -15.24 -11.12 3.62
CA SER A 86 -15.63 -10.94 5.03
C SER A 86 -14.52 -11.19 6.04
N VAL A 87 -13.52 -12.03 5.70
CA VAL A 87 -12.43 -12.41 6.62
C VAL A 87 -11.06 -12.33 5.96
N GLY A 88 -10.90 -12.85 4.73
CA GLY A 88 -9.59 -12.97 4.09
C GLY A 88 -8.89 -11.63 3.86
N ARG A 89 -9.63 -10.60 3.48
CA ARG A 89 -9.12 -9.22 3.34
C ARG A 89 -8.65 -8.60 4.65
N GLU A 90 -9.29 -8.93 5.77
CA GLU A 90 -8.86 -8.48 7.09
C GLU A 90 -7.57 -9.20 7.53
N PHE A 91 -7.47 -10.51 7.27
CA PHE A 91 -6.22 -11.24 7.48
C PHE A 91 -5.06 -10.69 6.65
N SER A 92 -5.32 -10.28 5.41
CA SER A 92 -4.32 -9.62 4.56
C SER A 92 -3.78 -8.34 5.20
N LEU A 93 -4.63 -7.50 5.79
CA LEU A 93 -4.20 -6.29 6.51
C LEU A 93 -3.38 -6.61 7.77
N VAL A 94 -3.82 -7.60 8.55
CA VAL A 94 -3.08 -8.07 9.74
C VAL A 94 -1.70 -8.57 9.33
N MET A 95 -1.61 -9.40 8.29
CA MET A 95 -0.34 -9.89 7.76
C MET A 95 0.54 -8.74 7.27
N ALA A 96 0.01 -7.82 6.48
CA ALA A 96 0.76 -6.66 5.99
C ALA A 96 1.37 -5.87 7.15
N THR A 97 0.59 -5.61 8.20
CA THR A 97 1.04 -4.88 9.40
C THR A 97 2.17 -5.62 10.11
N ILE A 98 1.97 -6.90 10.42
CA ILE A 98 2.97 -7.71 11.15
C ILE A 98 4.25 -7.87 10.34
N ARG A 99 4.13 -8.09 9.03
CA ARG A 99 5.29 -8.25 8.14
C ARG A 99 6.12 -6.98 8.09
N LEU A 100 5.50 -5.81 7.86
CA LEU A 100 6.21 -4.52 7.84
C LEU A 100 6.98 -4.24 9.14
N ILE A 101 6.37 -4.54 10.29
CA ILE A 101 7.02 -4.41 11.60
C ILE A 101 8.19 -5.38 11.72
N ASN A 102 7.95 -6.68 11.51
CA ASN A 102 8.93 -7.71 11.81
C ASN A 102 10.11 -7.75 10.84
N THR A 103 9.96 -7.22 9.62
CA THR A 103 11.06 -7.10 8.66
C THR A 103 11.82 -5.78 8.79
N GLY A 104 11.38 -4.88 9.69
CA GLY A 104 12.05 -3.61 9.96
C GLY A 104 11.92 -2.60 8.82
N VAL A 105 10.82 -2.63 8.04
CA VAL A 105 10.59 -1.60 7.00
C VAL A 105 10.52 -0.20 7.63
N PHE A 106 10.03 -0.10 8.86
CA PHE A 106 9.93 1.17 9.58
C PHE A 106 11.25 1.66 10.20
N ASP A 107 12.30 0.83 10.22
CA ASP A 107 13.60 1.15 10.84
C ASP A 107 14.66 1.60 9.83
N ARG A 108 14.33 1.62 8.54
CA ARG A 108 15.26 1.87 7.43
C ARG A 108 15.14 3.27 6.85
#